data_AF-A0A8R7PEN7-F1
#
_entry.id   AF-A0A8R7PEN7-F1
#
_cell.length_a   1.000
_cell.length_b   1.000
_cell.length_c   1.000
_cell.angle_alpha   90.00
_cell.angle_beta   90.00
_cell.angle_gamma   90.00
#
_symmetry.space_group_name_H-M   'P 1'
#
loop_
_entity.id
_entity.type
_entity.pdbx_description
1 polymer ?
#
loop_
_entity_poly.entity_id
_entity_poly.type
_entity_poly.pdbx_seq_one_letter_code
_entity_poly.pdbx_strand_id
1 'polypeptide(L)'
;MDKLSAQMLGSIFLCLPDPADLGHTSVACKSFCDLIADSYFRRQHHKRHTSPLLGFVGKFGDFHRAISSHPSAPAAKPVDNACDFSFSFPPRTESIIYGIVDIREGRVLLAIVNEVFGEEYVVCYPLHRTYVVLPKLTDAVTSKRNIFLAPPMPETVVDKDG
;
A
#
# COMPACT_ATOMS: atom_id res chain seq x y z
N MET A 1 21.74 -18.93 9.54
CA MET A 1 20.58 -19.80 9.81
C MET A 1 20.51 -20.79 8.66
N ASP A 2 20.53 -22.09 8.94
CA ASP A 2 20.36 -23.13 7.91
C ASP A 2 18.91 -23.16 7.40
N LYS A 3 18.68 -23.72 6.21
CA LYS A 3 17.39 -23.64 5.52
C LYS A 3 16.25 -24.31 6.32
N LEU A 4 16.55 -25.38 7.05
CA LEU A 4 15.57 -26.12 7.83
C LEU A 4 15.11 -25.33 9.06
N SER A 5 16.03 -24.69 9.78
CA SER A 5 15.67 -23.84 10.92
C SER A 5 14.86 -22.62 10.52
N ALA A 6 15.16 -21.99 9.37
CA ALA A 6 14.37 -20.87 8.85
C ALA A 6 12.92 -21.26 8.53
N GLN A 7 12.70 -22.46 7.96
CA GLN A 7 11.35 -22.96 7.65
C GLN A 7 10.53 -23.27 8.91
N MET A 8 11.15 -23.87 9.93
CA MET A 8 10.48 -24.16 11.20
C MET A 8 10.13 -22.87 11.94
N LEU A 9 11.08 -21.93 12.04
CA LEU A 9 10.84 -20.63 12.67
C LEU A 9 9.76 -19.83 11.93
N GLY A 10 9.78 -19.84 10.60
CA GLY A 10 8.73 -19.21 9.80
C GLY A 10 7.36 -19.80 10.09
N SER A 11 7.26 -21.13 10.23
CA SER A 11 6.01 -21.80 10.60
C SER A 11 5.51 -21.41 12.00
N ILE A 12 6.42 -21.22 12.97
CA ILE A 12 6.10 -20.75 14.32
C ILE A 12 5.62 -19.30 14.29
N PHE A 13 6.35 -18.41 13.61
CA PHE A 13 6.00 -16.99 13.54
C PHE A 13 4.69 -16.76 12.77
N LEU A 14 4.35 -17.62 11.81
CA LEU A 14 3.05 -17.59 11.15
C LEU A 14 1.88 -17.86 12.10
N CYS A 15 2.10 -18.46 13.27
CA CYS A 15 1.05 -18.66 14.26
C CYS A 15 0.79 -17.41 15.12
N LEU A 16 1.66 -16.40 15.10
CA LEU A 16 1.49 -15.17 15.89
C LEU A 16 0.47 -14.24 15.21
N PRO A 17 -0.72 -14.02 15.80
CA PRO A 17 -1.75 -13.19 15.17
C PRO A 17 -1.52 -11.70 15.38
N ASP A 18 -0.85 -11.32 16.47
CA ASP A 18 -0.59 -9.92 16.81
C ASP A 18 0.64 -9.39 16.07
N PRO A 19 0.50 -8.32 15.27
CA PRO A 19 1.65 -7.63 14.67
C PRO A 19 2.69 -7.17 15.70
N ALA A 20 2.29 -6.87 16.95
CA ALA A 20 3.22 -6.48 18.01
C ALA A 20 4.18 -7.63 18.36
N ASP A 21 3.69 -8.86 18.46
CA ASP A 21 4.51 -10.05 18.75
C ASP A 21 5.54 -10.31 17.64
N LEU A 22 5.15 -10.10 16.38
CA LEU A 22 6.08 -10.14 15.25
C LEU A 22 7.12 -9.02 15.35
N GLY A 23 6.72 -7.82 15.75
CA GLY A 23 7.63 -6.71 16.02
C GLY A 23 8.66 -7.06 17.10
N HIS A 24 8.23 -7.60 18.23
CA HIS A 24 9.11 -8.07 19.31
C HIS A 24 10.05 -9.20 18.86
N THR A 25 9.55 -10.13 18.05
CA THR A 25 10.36 -11.20 17.47
C THR A 25 11.42 -10.65 16.51
N SER A 26 11.07 -9.64 15.71
CA SER A 26 11.98 -9.03 14.73
C SER A 26 13.17 -8.34 15.38
N VAL A 27 13.00 -7.77 16.57
CA VAL A 27 14.09 -7.10 17.30
C VAL A 27 15.02 -8.06 18.05
N ALA A 28 14.63 -9.33 18.19
CA ALA A 28 15.44 -10.32 18.91
C ALA A 28 16.75 -10.64 18.18
N CYS A 29 16.73 -10.73 16.84
CA CYS A 29 17.94 -10.88 16.04
C CYS A 29 17.74 -10.52 14.56
N LYS A 30 18.84 -10.23 13.86
CA LYS A 30 18.84 -9.90 12.42
C LYS A 30 18.20 -10.98 11.55
N SER A 31 18.42 -12.25 11.85
CA SER A 31 17.84 -13.36 11.07
C SER A 31 16.33 -13.44 11.21
N PHE A 32 15.77 -13.11 12.38
CA PHE A 32 14.31 -13.05 12.56
C PHE A 32 13.73 -11.83 11.87
N CYS A 33 14.41 -10.68 11.98
CA CYS A 33 14.05 -9.48 11.22
C CYS A 33 13.96 -9.76 9.71
N ASP A 34 14.98 -10.42 9.15
CA ASP A 34 15.01 -10.77 7.72
C ASP A 34 13.89 -11.74 7.33
N LEU A 35 13.64 -12.76 8.17
CA LEU A 35 12.57 -13.73 7.93
C LEU A 35 11.18 -13.09 8.00
N ILE A 36 10.96 -12.16 8.92
CA ILE A 36 9.68 -11.45 9.07
C ILE A 36 9.49 -10.41 7.96
N ALA A 37 10.57 -9.79 7.49
CA ALA A 37 10.54 -8.85 6.37
C ALA A 37 10.33 -9.55 5.01
N ASP A 38 10.56 -10.86 4.92
CA ASP A 38 10.40 -11.64 3.70
C ASP A 38 8.98 -11.56 3.13
N SER A 39 8.89 -11.30 1.82
CA SER A 39 7.62 -11.11 1.12
C SER A 39 6.74 -12.37 1.11
N TYR A 40 7.32 -13.56 1.04
CA TYR A 40 6.56 -14.81 1.11
C TYR A 40 5.98 -15.00 2.51
N PHE A 41 6.80 -14.81 3.56
CA PHE A 41 6.34 -14.87 4.94
C PHE A 41 5.16 -13.90 5.19
N ARG A 42 5.32 -12.62 4.84
CA ARG A 42 4.27 -11.59 5.03
C ARG A 42 2.99 -11.92 4.29
N ARG A 43 3.09 -12.43 3.05
CA ARG A 43 1.91 -12.88 2.29
C ARG A 43 1.21 -14.05 2.95
N GLN A 44 1.94 -15.02 3.49
CA GLN A 44 1.32 -16.15 4.19
C GLN A 44 0.71 -15.72 5.53
N HIS A 45 1.38 -14.81 6.26
CA HIS A 45 0.86 -14.22 7.49
C HIS A 45 -0.46 -13.49 7.23
N HIS A 46 -0.51 -12.60 6.23
CA HIS A 46 -1.73 -11.87 5.84
C HIS A 46 -2.84 -12.76 5.27
N LYS A 47 -2.52 -13.93 4.71
CA LYS A 47 -3.53 -14.92 4.32
C LYS A 47 -4.15 -15.63 5.52
N ARG A 48 -3.33 -15.87 6.56
CA ARG A 48 -3.72 -16.60 7.76
C ARG A 48 -4.42 -15.70 8.78
N HIS A 49 -4.01 -14.45 8.86
CA HIS A 49 -4.50 -13.47 9.82
C HIS A 49 -5.11 -12.28 9.08
N THR A 50 -6.29 -11.87 9.52
CA THR A 50 -6.94 -10.67 9.02
C THR A 50 -6.05 -9.46 9.31
N SER A 51 -5.61 -8.76 8.26
CA SER A 51 -4.85 -7.52 8.43
C SER A 51 -5.73 -6.48 9.14
N PRO A 52 -5.25 -5.82 10.20
CA PRO A 52 -6.06 -4.84 10.92
C PRO A 52 -6.42 -3.68 9.98
N LEU A 53 -7.72 -3.35 9.92
CA LEU A 53 -8.19 -2.21 9.14
C LEU A 53 -7.82 -0.92 9.89
N LEU A 54 -6.73 -0.29 9.47
CA LEU A 54 -6.23 0.94 10.10
C LEU A 54 -7.08 2.15 9.72
N GLY A 55 -7.71 2.14 8.54
CA GLY A 55 -8.51 3.25 8.05
C GLY A 55 -8.63 3.24 6.53
N PHE A 56 -9.12 4.35 5.99
CA PHE A 56 -9.29 4.58 4.56
C PHE A 56 -8.56 5.86 4.16
N VAL A 57 -7.85 5.84 3.02
CA VAL A 57 -7.29 7.07 2.45
C VAL A 57 -8.20 7.54 1.33
N GLY A 58 -8.68 8.77 1.43
CA GLY A 58 -9.45 9.43 0.37
C GLY A 58 -8.60 9.65 -0.88
N LYS A 59 -9.26 9.88 -2.01
CA LYS A 59 -8.60 10.01 -3.34
C LYS A 59 -7.44 11.01 -3.37
N PHE A 60 -7.48 12.03 -2.52
CA PHE A 60 -6.52 13.13 -2.46
C PHE A 60 -5.70 13.19 -1.17
N GLY A 61 -5.70 12.11 -0.37
CA GLY A 61 -4.82 11.99 0.81
C GLY A 61 -5.48 12.11 2.18
N ASP A 62 -6.80 12.29 2.25
CA ASP A 62 -7.50 12.37 3.54
C ASP A 62 -7.55 11.00 4.24
N PHE A 63 -6.77 10.81 5.31
CA PHE A 63 -6.78 9.56 6.06
C PHE A 63 -7.88 9.53 7.12
N HIS A 64 -8.83 8.63 6.93
CA HIS A 64 -9.93 8.35 7.84
C HIS A 64 -9.57 7.13 8.69
N ARG A 65 -8.93 7.37 9.82
CA ARG A 65 -8.50 6.30 10.73
C ARG A 65 -9.68 5.58 11.38
N ALA A 66 -9.47 4.33 11.78
CA ALA A 66 -10.41 3.60 12.64
C ALA A 66 -10.59 4.32 14.00
N ILE A 67 -11.85 4.51 14.40
CA ILE A 67 -12.25 5.21 15.64
C ILE A 67 -12.58 4.23 16.77
N SER A 68 -12.70 4.73 18.00
CA SER A 68 -12.65 3.96 19.26
C SER A 68 -13.59 2.76 19.41
N SER A 69 -14.67 2.67 18.63
CA SER A 69 -15.54 1.49 18.60
C SER A 69 -14.93 0.30 17.85
N HIS A 70 -13.87 0.51 17.06
CA HIS A 70 -13.25 -0.51 16.22
C HIS A 70 -12.01 -1.13 16.90
N PRO A 71 -11.82 -2.46 16.86
CA PRO A 71 -10.65 -3.13 17.46
C PRO A 71 -9.28 -2.62 16.99
N SER A 72 -9.20 -2.11 15.76
CA SER A 72 -7.97 -1.56 15.18
C SER A 72 -7.68 -0.10 15.57
N ALA A 73 -8.56 0.58 16.31
CA ALA A 73 -8.38 1.99 16.67
C ALA A 73 -7.06 2.29 17.41
N PRO A 74 -6.57 1.44 18.34
CA PRO A 74 -5.27 1.65 18.98
C PRO A 74 -4.11 1.58 18.00
N ALA A 75 -4.17 0.69 17.00
CA ALA A 75 -3.15 0.55 15.96
C ALA A 75 -3.24 1.64 14.88
N ALA A 76 -4.44 2.17 14.63
CA ALA A 76 -4.69 3.21 13.63
C ALA A 76 -4.16 4.58 14.04
N LYS A 77 -4.25 4.93 15.33
CA LYS A 77 -3.84 6.25 15.84
C LYS A 77 -2.35 6.55 15.65
N PRO A 78 -1.39 5.64 15.93
CA PRO A 78 0.01 5.86 15.63
C PRO A 78 0.27 6.08 14.13
N VAL A 79 -0.44 5.38 13.26
CA VAL A 79 -0.30 5.52 11.80
C VAL A 79 -0.79 6.89 11.33
N ASP A 80 -1.93 7.35 11.82
CA ASP A 80 -2.45 8.70 11.55
C ASP A 80 -1.45 9.80 11.97
N ASN A 81 -0.82 9.62 13.13
CA ASN A 81 0.15 10.59 13.65
C ASN A 81 1.49 10.59 12.91
N ALA A 82 1.93 9.42 12.41
CA ALA A 82 3.27 9.24 11.86
C ALA A 82 3.32 9.42 10.33
N CYS A 83 2.28 9.02 9.61
CA CYS A 83 2.24 9.01 8.16
C CYS A 83 1.78 10.36 7.60
N ASP A 84 2.50 10.87 6.61
CA ASP A 84 2.05 12.02 5.83
C ASP A 84 1.23 11.56 4.61
N PHE A 85 -0.08 11.38 4.82
CA PHE A 85 -1.01 11.07 3.74
C PHE A 85 -1.39 12.28 2.88
N SER A 86 -0.99 13.50 3.26
CA SER A 86 -1.18 14.68 2.39
C SER A 86 -0.22 14.70 1.20
N PHE A 87 0.78 13.80 1.19
CA PHE A 87 1.80 13.68 0.16
C PHE A 87 2.48 15.02 -0.11
N SER A 88 2.95 15.69 0.95
CA SER A 88 3.61 17.01 0.85
C SER A 88 5.06 16.95 0.36
N PHE A 89 5.64 15.75 0.30
CA PHE A 89 7.06 15.48 0.04
C PHE A 89 7.45 15.06 -1.41
N PRO A 90 6.55 14.54 -2.28
CA PRO A 90 6.86 14.33 -3.69
C PRO A 90 7.07 15.65 -4.46
N PRO A 91 7.59 15.59 -5.70
CA PRO A 91 7.81 16.77 -6.52
C PRO A 91 6.47 17.47 -6.75
N ARG A 92 6.32 18.71 -6.27
CA ARG A 92 5.08 19.46 -6.41
C ARG A 92 5.35 20.79 -7.10
N THR A 93 4.64 21.04 -8.20
CA THR A 93 4.46 22.38 -8.76
C THR A 93 3.04 22.85 -8.41
N GLU A 94 2.77 24.15 -8.38
CA GLU A 94 1.44 24.70 -8.05
C GLU A 94 0.29 24.13 -8.89
N SER A 95 0.59 23.63 -10.10
CA SER A 95 -0.37 23.02 -11.03
C SER A 95 -0.54 21.50 -10.87
N ILE A 96 0.28 20.83 -10.06
CA ILE A 96 0.28 19.36 -9.95
C ILE A 96 -0.67 18.93 -8.83
N ILE A 97 -1.67 18.14 -9.21
CA ILE A 97 -2.59 17.47 -8.29
C ILE A 97 -2.36 15.97 -8.42
N TYR A 98 -1.95 15.33 -7.32
CA TYR A 98 -1.82 13.88 -7.24
C TYR A 98 -3.14 13.22 -6.84
N GLY A 99 -3.48 12.14 -7.52
CA GLY A 99 -4.56 11.23 -7.15
C GLY A 99 -4.00 9.87 -6.78
N ILE A 100 -4.59 9.25 -5.75
CA ILE A 100 -4.24 7.88 -5.36
C ILE A 100 -4.77 6.89 -6.39
N VAL A 101 -3.88 6.01 -6.84
CA VAL A 101 -4.12 4.95 -7.82
C VAL A 101 -4.28 3.60 -7.11
N ASP A 102 -3.37 3.28 -6.19
CA ASP A 102 -3.37 2.03 -5.42
C ASP A 102 -2.64 2.21 -4.07
N ILE A 103 -2.97 1.36 -3.09
CA ILE A 103 -2.31 1.32 -1.78
C ILE A 103 -1.98 -0.13 -1.44
N ARG A 104 -0.69 -0.43 -1.27
CA ARG A 104 -0.21 -1.78 -0.96
C ARG A 104 0.92 -1.77 0.05
N GLU A 105 0.77 -2.55 1.11
CA GLU A 105 1.85 -2.79 2.09
C GLU A 105 2.45 -1.49 2.67
N GLY A 106 1.62 -0.46 2.88
CA GLY A 106 2.07 0.85 3.37
C GLY A 106 2.69 1.77 2.31
N ARG A 107 2.69 1.36 1.04
CA ARG A 107 3.10 2.17 -0.12
C ARG A 107 1.88 2.70 -0.83
N VAL A 108 1.94 3.93 -1.31
CA VAL A 108 0.86 4.59 -2.06
C VAL A 108 1.37 4.90 -3.46
N LEU A 109 0.67 4.41 -4.47
CA LEU A 109 0.90 4.77 -5.87
C LEU A 109 0.07 6.00 -6.20
N LEU A 110 0.73 7.06 -6.67
CA LEU A 110 0.13 8.32 -7.10
C LEU A 110 0.28 8.50 -8.61
N ALA A 111 -0.68 9.18 -9.22
CA ALA A 111 -0.61 9.70 -10.59
C ALA A 111 -1.09 11.15 -10.64
N ILE A 112 -0.61 11.91 -11.63
CA ILE A 112 -1.06 13.29 -11.86
C ILE A 112 -2.47 13.26 -12.46
N VAL A 113 -3.42 13.93 -11.82
CA VAL A 113 -4.86 13.88 -12.18
C VAL A 113 -5.16 14.56 -13.51
N ASN A 114 -4.41 15.61 -13.84
CA ASN A 114 -4.61 16.40 -15.05
C ASN A 114 -3.83 15.88 -16.27
N GLU A 115 -3.04 14.82 -16.10
CA GLU A 115 -2.36 14.12 -17.19
C GLU A 115 -3.14 12.86 -17.54
N VAL A 116 -2.95 12.37 -18.77
CA VAL A 116 -3.46 11.05 -19.14
C VAL A 116 -2.84 10.05 -18.18
N PHE A 117 -3.67 9.32 -17.41
CA PHE A 117 -3.22 8.25 -16.53
C PHE A 117 -2.25 7.34 -17.30
N GLY A 118 -0.96 7.35 -16.94
CA GLY A 118 0.03 6.52 -17.64
C GLY A 118 1.42 7.12 -17.81
N GLU A 119 1.57 8.45 -17.74
CA GLU A 119 2.84 9.10 -18.09
C GLU A 119 3.84 9.11 -16.92
N GLU A 120 3.43 9.56 -15.73
CA GLU A 120 4.32 9.64 -14.56
C GLU A 120 3.61 9.13 -13.30
N TYR A 121 4.20 8.09 -12.70
CA TYR A 121 3.74 7.51 -11.44
C TYR A 121 4.76 7.75 -10.34
N VAL A 122 4.26 7.97 -9.12
CA VAL A 122 5.11 8.12 -7.95
C VAL A 122 4.70 7.11 -6.89
N VAL A 123 5.65 6.31 -6.42
CA VAL A 123 5.47 5.46 -5.25
C VAL A 123 5.90 6.24 -4.03
N CYS A 124 4.95 6.51 -3.14
CA CYS A 124 5.16 7.22 -1.88
C CYS A 124 5.23 6.26 -0.70
N TYR A 125 6.05 6.64 0.28
CA TYR A 125 6.16 6.00 1.58
C TYR A 125 5.76 7.02 2.65
N PRO A 126 4.46 7.17 2.96
CA PRO A 126 3.95 8.20 3.88
C PRO A 126 4.63 8.20 5.25
N LEU A 127 4.98 7.01 5.75
CA LEU A 127 5.65 6.83 7.03
C LEU A 127 7.07 7.44 7.05
N HIS A 128 7.79 7.31 5.93
CA HIS A 128 9.17 7.75 5.83
C HIS A 128 9.33 9.10 5.14
N ARG A 129 8.23 9.68 4.62
CA ARG A 129 8.23 10.92 3.82
C ARG A 129 9.23 10.85 2.66
N THR A 130 9.32 9.68 2.03
CA THR A 130 10.17 9.41 0.88
C THR A 130 9.32 8.96 -0.30
N TYR A 131 9.85 9.13 -1.51
CA TYR A 131 9.17 8.75 -2.72
C TYR A 131 10.16 8.22 -3.76
N VAL A 132 9.63 7.46 -4.72
CA VAL A 132 10.33 6.99 -5.91
C VAL A 132 9.47 7.32 -7.12
N VAL A 133 10.02 8.08 -8.06
CA VAL A 133 9.39 8.31 -9.37
C VAL A 133 9.62 7.07 -10.22
N LEU A 134 8.55 6.50 -10.76
CA LEU A 134 8.65 5.35 -11.66
C LEU A 134 8.99 5.84 -13.08
N PRO A 135 9.80 5.07 -13.84
CA PRO A 135 10.05 5.39 -15.23
C PRO A 135 8.75 5.39 -16.05
N LYS A 136 8.68 6.25 -17.07
CA LYS A 136 7.56 6.27 -18.02
C LYS A 136 7.45 4.90 -18.68
N LEU A 137 6.23 4.39 -18.84
CA LEU A 137 6.02 3.05 -19.40
C LEU A 137 6.22 2.98 -20.94
N THR A 138 6.78 4.03 -21.55
CA THR A 138 6.92 4.15 -23.01
C THR A 138 8.09 3.34 -23.60
N ASP A 139 9.03 2.84 -22.80
CA ASP A 139 10.22 2.12 -23.31
C ASP A 139 10.11 0.59 -23.34
N ALA A 140 9.00 0.01 -22.88
CA ALA A 140 8.78 -1.42 -22.96
C ALA A 140 7.70 -1.74 -23.99
N VAL A 141 8.15 -2.01 -25.22
CA VAL A 141 7.38 -2.86 -26.15
C VAL A 141 6.83 -4.04 -25.36
N THR A 142 5.53 -4.31 -25.51
CA THR A 142 4.75 -5.41 -24.93
C THR A 142 4.03 -5.14 -23.59
N SER A 143 2.83 -4.58 -23.66
CA SER A 143 1.58 -5.36 -23.53
C SER A 143 0.45 -4.45 -23.06
N LYS A 144 -0.66 -4.47 -23.80
CA LYS A 144 -1.98 -3.97 -23.39
C LYS A 144 -2.45 -4.72 -22.14
N ARG A 145 -1.84 -4.47 -20.99
CA ARG A 145 -2.42 -4.77 -19.69
C ARG A 145 -2.84 -3.44 -19.12
N ASN A 146 -4.11 -3.13 -19.33
CA ASN A 146 -4.82 -2.12 -18.57
C ASN A 146 -4.64 -2.49 -17.08
N ILE A 147 -3.65 -1.89 -16.41
CA ILE A 147 -3.42 -2.10 -14.96
C ILE A 147 -4.53 -1.41 -14.16
N PHE A 148 -5.32 -0.54 -14.81
CA PHE A 148 -6.60 -0.07 -14.32
C PHE A 148 -7.73 -0.87 -14.98
N LEU A 149 -8.24 -1.88 -14.27
CA LEU A 149 -9.61 -2.34 -14.49
C LEU A 149 -10.53 -1.27 -13.89
N ALA A 150 -10.66 -0.13 -14.58
CA ALA A 150 -11.83 0.69 -14.34
C ALA A 150 -13.06 -0.18 -14.69
N PRO A 151 -14.07 -0.30 -13.82
CA PRO A 151 -15.33 -0.89 -14.25
C PRO A 151 -15.80 -0.10 -15.48
N PRO A 152 -16.27 -0.78 -16.53
CA PRO A 152 -16.76 -0.09 -17.72
C PRO A 152 -17.85 0.89 -17.27
N MET A 153 -17.68 2.16 -17.62
CA MET A 153 -18.73 3.15 -17.46
C MET A 153 -19.99 2.61 -18.16
N PRO A 154 -21.16 2.62 -17.51
CA PRO A 154 -22.38 2.24 -18.20
C PRO A 154 -22.54 3.17 -19.40
N GLU A 155 -22.61 2.59 -20.60
CA GLU A 155 -22.89 3.32 -21.82
C GLU A 155 -24.20 4.09 -21.59
N THR A 156 -24.13 5.42 -21.66
CA THR A 156 -25.33 6.24 -21.74
C THR A 156 -26.01 5.83 -23.04
N VAL A 157 -27.07 5.05 -22.93
CA VAL A 157 -28.00 4.81 -24.02
C VAL A 157 -28.57 6.18 -24.37
N VAL A 158 -28.00 6.79 -25.40
CA VAL A 158 -28.63 7.90 -26.09
C VAL A 158 -29.75 7.26 -26.90
N ASP A 159 -30.97 7.32 -26.36
CA ASP A 159 -32.15 7.13 -27.19
C ASP A 159 -32.11 8.22 -28.26
N LYS A 160 -31.75 7.81 -29.48
CA LYS A 160 -32.00 8.56 -30.69
C LYS A 160 -33.33 8.05 -31.26
N ASP A 161 -34.36 8.85 -31.00
CA ASP A 161 -35.57 9.11 -31.77
C ASP A 161 -36.21 7.95 -32.56
N GLY A 162 -37.48 7.70 -32.19
CA GLY A 162 -38.50 7.01 -32.96
C GLY A 162 -39.87 7.15 -32.30
#